data_AF-A0A7J3D5T0-F1
#
_entry.id   AF-A0A7J3D5T0-F1
#
_cell.length_a   1.000
_cell.length_b   1.000
_cell.length_c   1.000
_cell.angle_alpha   90.00
_cell.angle_beta   90.00
_cell.angle_gamma   90.00
#
_symmetry.space_group_name_H-M   'P 1'
#
loop_
_entity.id
_entity.type
_entity.pdbx_description
1 polymer ?
#
loop_
_entity_poly.entity_id
_entity_poly.type
_entity_poly.pdbx_seq_one_letter_code
_entity_poly.pdbx_strand_id
1 'polypeptide(L)'
;MRRPILIAGLVILTIGVALVLMPSNMFNFLTEMTGLSVKTYNVTSLMETKVITVPRSNYNVSFVIPQGKVIVGNYTIVTEGRVSVFGFDKEGYNLWSHNKPVTPLFYTKPSENGSFSYRVPRYDTYYLVFVPSSGVDSKVIISVDLVEEKTSPSIIALIIGPGFIALGLIIVLSRISPDIIEPRMQKRKKQQEEVRRIVRVAMSLGIPVQGKTLEQIRNDIREYLEKKEIIK
;
A
#
# COMPACT_ATOMS: atom_id res chain seq x y z
N MET A 1 -13.24 -25.42 25.08
CA MET A 1 -12.26 -24.51 24.45
C MET A 1 -12.36 -24.33 22.92
N ARG A 2 -13.15 -25.12 22.17
CA ARG A 2 -13.23 -24.98 20.69
C ARG A 2 -14.05 -23.78 20.19
N ARG A 3 -15.16 -23.46 20.86
CA ARG A 3 -16.06 -22.33 20.52
C ARG A 3 -15.39 -20.95 20.54
N PRO A 4 -14.61 -20.55 21.56
CA PRO A 4 -14.00 -19.21 21.59
C PRO A 4 -13.00 -18.97 20.45
N ILE A 5 -12.28 -20.02 20.00
CA ILE A 5 -11.33 -19.90 18.88
C ILE A 5 -12.06 -19.70 17.55
N LEU A 6 -13.19 -20.39 17.35
CA LEU A 6 -14.02 -20.20 16.16
C LEU A 6 -14.60 -18.78 16.13
N ILE A 7 -15.09 -18.30 17.27
CA ILE A 7 -15.59 -16.91 17.41
C ILE A 7 -14.47 -15.91 17.09
N ALA A 8 -13.26 -16.12 17.62
CA ALA A 8 -12.11 -15.26 17.31
C ALA A 8 -11.78 -15.22 15.82
N GLY A 9 -11.77 -16.37 15.14
CA GLY A 9 -11.54 -16.45 13.69
C GLY A 9 -12.62 -15.70 12.89
N LEU A 10 -13.88 -15.82 13.29
CA LEU A 10 -15.01 -15.12 12.67
C LEU A 10 -14.90 -13.60 12.87
N VAL A 11 -14.57 -13.14 14.07
CA VAL A 11 -14.36 -11.71 14.37
C VAL A 11 -13.22 -11.14 13.53
N ILE A 12 -12.08 -11.81 13.46
CA ILE A 12 -10.94 -11.38 12.64
C ILE A 12 -11.34 -11.30 11.16
N LEU A 13 -12.09 -12.28 10.66
CA LEU A 13 -12.58 -12.29 9.29
C LEU A 13 -13.53 -11.11 9.02
N THR A 14 -14.46 -10.83 9.93
CA THR A 14 -15.37 -9.67 9.81
C THR A 14 -14.61 -8.36 9.81
N ILE A 15 -13.60 -8.20 10.67
CA ILE A 15 -12.72 -7.01 10.68
C ILE A 15 -11.99 -6.87 9.34
N GLY A 16 -11.42 -7.96 8.82
CA GLY A 16 -10.73 -7.95 7.53
C GLY A 16 -11.63 -7.54 6.37
N VAL A 17 -12.86 -8.09 6.31
CA VAL A 17 -13.86 -7.71 5.30
C VAL A 17 -14.28 -6.26 5.44
N ALA A 18 -14.52 -5.79 6.66
CA ALA A 18 -14.89 -4.40 6.91
C ALA A 18 -13.79 -3.41 6.46
N LEU A 19 -12.51 -3.75 6.67
CA LEU A 19 -11.38 -2.95 6.21
C LEU A 19 -11.28 -2.91 4.67
N VAL A 20 -11.54 -4.02 3.98
CA VAL A 20 -11.50 -4.08 2.51
C VAL A 20 -12.68 -3.33 1.87
N LEU A 21 -13.85 -3.39 2.48
CA LEU A 21 -15.07 -2.73 1.98
C LEU A 21 -15.20 -1.27 2.44
N MET A 22 -14.24 -0.77 3.23
CA MET A 22 -14.30 0.59 3.78
C MET A 22 -14.18 1.64 2.65
N PRO A 23 -14.99 2.71 2.68
CA PRO A 23 -14.82 3.85 1.79
C PRO A 23 -13.41 4.44 1.85
N SER A 24 -12.88 4.87 0.70
CA SER A 24 -11.49 5.33 0.57
C SER A 24 -11.13 6.52 1.49
N ASN A 25 -12.07 7.43 1.75
CA ASN A 25 -11.89 8.54 2.68
C ASN A 25 -11.69 8.08 4.13
N MET A 26 -12.48 7.11 4.61
CA MET A 26 -12.34 6.53 5.94
C MET A 26 -11.06 5.70 6.07
N PHE A 27 -10.71 4.94 5.02
CA PHE A 27 -9.47 4.17 4.99
C PHE A 27 -8.25 5.10 5.05
N ASN A 28 -8.23 6.16 4.25
CA ASN A 28 -7.15 7.16 4.28
C ASN A 28 -7.00 7.77 5.68
N PHE A 29 -8.11 8.18 6.31
CA PHE A 29 -8.10 8.71 7.67
C PHE A 29 -7.49 7.73 8.69
N LEU A 30 -7.87 6.44 8.65
CA LEU A 30 -7.29 5.42 9.52
C LEU A 30 -5.79 5.23 9.26
N THR A 31 -5.35 5.23 7.99
CA THR A 31 -3.93 5.09 7.68
C THR A 31 -3.10 6.29 8.13
N GLU A 32 -3.67 7.49 8.09
CA GLU A 32 -3.04 8.70 8.61
C GLU A 32 -2.95 8.65 10.15
N MET A 33 -4.04 8.31 10.83
CA MET A 33 -4.09 8.18 12.29
C MET A 33 -3.13 7.12 12.83
N THR A 34 -2.94 6.03 12.09
CA THR A 34 -2.06 4.91 12.48
C THR A 34 -0.61 5.09 12.03
N GLY A 35 -0.28 6.18 11.33
CA GLY A 35 1.07 6.40 10.77
C GLY A 35 1.44 5.44 9.63
N LEU A 36 0.45 4.73 9.06
CA LEU A 36 0.60 3.83 7.92
C LEU A 36 0.39 4.55 6.57
N SER A 37 0.30 5.87 6.57
CA SER A 37 0.28 6.70 5.37
C SER A 37 1.70 7.05 4.92
N VAL A 38 1.95 7.00 3.62
CA VAL A 38 3.17 7.53 2.98
C VAL A 38 2.84 8.87 2.36
N LYS A 39 3.66 9.88 2.66
CA LYS A 39 3.63 11.16 1.97
C LYS A 39 4.41 11.05 0.68
N THR A 40 3.74 11.26 -0.43
CA THR A 40 4.34 11.37 -1.76
C THR A 40 4.31 12.82 -2.20
N TYR A 41 5.30 13.21 -3.00
CA TYR A 41 5.43 14.59 -3.49
C TYR A 41 5.38 14.55 -4.99
N ASN A 42 4.32 15.13 -5.56
CA ASN A 42 4.25 15.38 -6.99
C ASN A 42 4.90 16.74 -7.24
N VAL A 43 5.96 16.75 -8.03
CA VAL A 43 6.69 17.97 -8.39
C VAL A 43 6.31 18.36 -9.81
N THR A 44 5.82 19.58 -10.00
CA THR A 44 5.51 20.16 -11.31
C THR A 44 6.34 21.42 -11.48
N SER A 45 7.19 21.48 -12.51
CA SER A 45 7.98 22.69 -12.72
C SER A 45 7.08 23.84 -13.18
N LEU A 46 7.09 24.94 -12.43
CA LEU A 46 6.43 26.20 -12.81
C LEU A 46 7.33 27.04 -13.71
N MET A 47 8.63 26.95 -13.47
CA MET A 47 9.66 27.60 -14.24
C MET A 47 10.87 26.68 -14.30
N GLU A 48 11.12 26.14 -15.48
CA GLU A 48 12.33 25.35 -15.75
C GLU A 48 13.58 26.16 -15.41
N THR A 49 14.66 25.48 -15.03
CA THR A 49 15.93 26.09 -14.70
C THR A 49 16.41 26.99 -15.83
N LYS A 50 16.42 28.31 -15.58
CA LYS A 50 16.76 29.30 -16.60
C LYS A 50 17.64 30.40 -16.02
N VAL A 51 18.55 30.92 -16.85
CA VAL A 51 19.28 32.15 -16.56
C VAL A 51 18.40 33.35 -16.91
N ILE A 52 18.12 34.19 -15.93
CA ILE A 52 17.43 35.46 -16.08
C ILE A 52 18.37 36.62 -15.76
N THR A 53 18.11 37.79 -16.34
CA THR A 53 18.73 39.05 -15.94
C THR A 53 17.78 39.77 -15.00
N VAL A 54 18.18 39.93 -13.75
CA VAL A 54 17.49 40.76 -12.76
C VAL A 54 18.04 42.19 -12.91
N PRO A 55 17.24 43.14 -13.42
CA PRO A 55 17.70 44.51 -13.61
C PRO A 55 17.84 45.20 -12.25
N ARG A 56 18.60 46.31 -12.22
CA ARG A 56 18.80 47.17 -11.03
C ARG A 56 17.54 47.58 -10.27
N SER A 57 16.37 47.55 -10.91
CA SER A 57 15.08 47.84 -10.29
C SER A 57 14.54 46.60 -9.58
N ASN A 58 14.02 45.64 -10.34
CA ASN A 58 13.52 44.35 -9.89
C ASN A 58 13.13 43.50 -11.11
N TYR A 59 13.03 42.20 -10.90
CA TYR A 59 12.41 41.27 -11.85
C TYR A 59 11.27 40.55 -11.16
N ASN A 60 10.15 40.35 -11.83
CA ASN A 60 9.03 39.60 -11.26
C ASN A 60 8.50 38.54 -12.23
N VAL A 61 8.00 37.45 -11.65
CA VAL A 61 7.26 36.38 -12.34
C VAL A 61 6.02 36.03 -11.55
N SER A 62 4.97 35.62 -12.25
CA SER A 62 3.68 35.30 -11.63
C SER A 62 3.17 33.92 -12.04
N PHE A 63 2.53 33.22 -11.10
CA PHE A 63 1.95 31.90 -11.33
C PHE A 63 0.55 31.82 -10.72
N VAL A 64 -0.37 31.17 -11.41
CA VAL A 64 -1.70 30.84 -10.86
C VAL A 64 -1.57 29.51 -10.13
N ILE A 65 -1.79 29.51 -8.81
CA ILE A 65 -1.47 28.35 -7.97
C ILE A 65 -2.70 27.90 -7.18
N PRO A 66 -3.08 26.61 -7.28
CA PRO A 66 -4.13 26.04 -6.46
C PRO A 66 -3.82 26.07 -4.96
N GLN A 67 -4.87 26.20 -4.15
CA GLN A 67 -4.81 26.12 -2.70
C GLN A 67 -4.12 24.83 -2.22
N GLY A 68 -3.36 24.93 -1.13
CA GLY A 68 -2.78 23.78 -0.42
C GLY A 68 -1.45 23.29 -0.99
N LYS A 69 -1.06 23.73 -2.19
CA LYS A 69 0.22 23.41 -2.81
C LYS A 69 1.36 24.22 -2.20
N VAL A 70 2.59 23.76 -2.39
CA VAL A 70 3.80 24.41 -1.88
C VAL A 70 4.64 24.89 -3.05
N ILE A 71 4.98 26.18 -3.07
CA ILE A 71 5.96 26.75 -4.00
C ILE A 71 7.32 26.51 -3.41
N VAL A 72 8.21 25.88 -4.17
CA VAL A 72 9.61 25.71 -3.81
C VAL A 72 10.44 26.34 -4.92
N GLY A 73 11.44 27.13 -4.56
CA GLY A 73 12.35 27.66 -5.56
C GLY A 73 13.76 27.79 -5.03
N ASN A 74 14.70 27.69 -5.96
CA ASN A 74 16.12 27.86 -5.71
C ASN A 74 16.66 28.89 -6.69
N TYR A 75 17.61 29.69 -6.23
CA TYR A 75 18.31 30.64 -7.09
C TYR A 75 19.79 30.70 -6.76
N THR A 76 20.58 30.93 -7.80
CA THR A 76 22.04 31.11 -7.74
C THR A 76 22.45 32.26 -8.64
N ILE A 77 23.16 33.22 -8.09
CA ILE A 77 23.67 34.37 -8.86
C ILE A 77 24.93 33.94 -9.62
N VAL A 78 24.99 34.31 -10.90
CA VAL A 78 26.09 34.00 -11.82
C VAL A 78 27.09 35.15 -11.92
N THR A 79 26.63 36.39 -11.71
CA THR A 79 27.47 37.60 -11.70
C THR A 79 27.68 38.10 -10.26
N GLU A 80 28.58 39.07 -10.07
CA GLU A 80 28.71 39.71 -8.76
C GLU A 80 27.39 40.38 -8.32
N GLY A 81 27.01 40.20 -7.06
CA GLY A 81 25.81 40.79 -6.49
C GLY A 81 25.14 39.91 -5.44
N ARG A 82 24.05 40.42 -4.86
CA ARG A 82 23.15 39.68 -3.95
C ARG A 82 21.72 40.01 -4.32
N VAL A 83 20.85 39.02 -4.25
CA VAL A 83 19.43 39.15 -4.58
C VAL A 83 18.60 38.69 -3.41
N SER A 84 17.58 39.48 -3.09
CA SER A 84 16.48 39.09 -2.21
C SER A 84 15.28 38.66 -3.05
N VAL A 85 14.59 37.64 -2.58
CA VAL A 85 13.33 37.17 -3.17
C VAL A 85 12.20 37.53 -2.23
N PHE A 86 11.15 38.14 -2.75
CA PHE A 86 9.92 38.45 -2.03
C PHE A 86 8.76 37.71 -2.69
N GLY A 87 7.91 37.09 -1.87
CA GLY A 87 6.67 36.47 -2.33
C GLY A 87 5.45 37.33 -1.97
N PHE A 88 4.57 37.56 -2.93
CA PHE A 88 3.30 38.26 -2.73
C PHE A 88 2.14 37.48 -3.34
N ASP A 89 0.95 37.64 -2.80
CA ASP A 89 -0.27 37.36 -3.56
C ASP A 89 -0.61 38.56 -4.47
N LYS A 90 -1.68 38.44 -5.26
CA LYS A 90 -2.08 39.47 -6.21
C LYS A 90 -2.34 40.82 -5.57
N GLU A 91 -3.04 40.84 -4.44
CA GLU A 91 -3.35 42.05 -3.70
C GLU A 91 -2.09 42.70 -3.14
N GLY A 92 -1.24 41.91 -2.47
CA GLY A 92 0.00 42.39 -1.89
C GLY A 92 0.98 42.90 -2.95
N TYR A 93 1.06 42.25 -4.10
CA TYR A 93 1.88 42.70 -5.22
C TYR A 93 1.38 44.04 -5.79
N ASN A 94 0.05 44.21 -5.90
CA ASN A 94 -0.53 45.48 -6.34
C ASN A 94 -0.21 46.62 -5.37
N LEU A 95 -0.24 46.38 -4.06
CA LEU A 95 0.19 47.38 -3.07
C LEU A 95 1.68 47.69 -3.21
N TRP A 96 2.52 46.66 -3.28
CA TRP A 96 3.98 46.80 -3.39
C TRP A 96 4.40 47.59 -4.64
N SER A 97 3.84 47.25 -5.80
CA SER A 97 4.15 47.90 -7.09
C SER A 97 3.74 49.38 -7.15
N HIS A 98 2.80 49.80 -6.31
CA HIS A 98 2.39 51.20 -6.16
C HIS A 98 3.06 51.90 -4.96
N ASN A 99 4.16 51.35 -4.44
CA ASN A 99 4.91 51.87 -3.29
C ASN A 99 4.05 52.05 -2.03
N LYS A 100 3.02 51.21 -1.85
CA LYS A 100 2.21 51.20 -0.63
C LYS A 100 2.80 50.22 0.39
N PRO A 101 2.67 50.47 1.70
CA PRO A 101 3.11 49.54 2.72
C PRO A 101 2.42 48.18 2.57
N VAL A 102 3.20 47.10 2.55
CA VAL A 102 2.71 45.73 2.48
C VAL A 102 3.74 44.77 3.07
N THR A 103 3.26 43.75 3.77
CA THR A 103 4.10 42.67 4.29
C THR A 103 4.17 41.55 3.25
N PRO A 104 5.36 41.13 2.82
CA PRO A 104 5.49 39.98 1.92
C PRO A 104 5.06 38.70 2.64
N LEU A 105 4.52 37.74 1.88
CA LEU A 105 4.15 36.42 2.40
C LEU A 105 5.37 35.65 2.90
N PHE A 106 6.50 35.82 2.22
CA PHE A 106 7.82 35.38 2.64
C PHE A 106 8.89 36.26 1.99
N TYR A 107 10.08 36.28 2.56
CA TYR A 107 11.23 36.92 1.95
C TYR A 107 12.53 36.18 2.27
N THR A 108 13.51 36.31 1.39
CA THR A 108 14.89 35.87 1.64
C THR A 108 15.78 37.07 1.93
N LYS A 109 16.77 36.88 2.81
CA LYS A 109 17.84 37.86 2.99
C LYS A 109 18.67 37.94 1.70
N PRO A 110 19.28 39.10 1.40
CA PRO A 110 20.21 39.23 0.29
C PRO A 110 21.31 38.16 0.32
N SER A 111 21.38 37.33 -0.72
CA SER A 111 22.35 36.24 -0.81
C SER A 111 22.76 35.97 -2.26
N GLU A 112 23.92 35.34 -2.45
CA GLU A 112 24.43 34.84 -3.73
C GLU A 112 23.74 33.53 -4.15
N ASN A 113 23.22 32.79 -3.19
CA ASN A 113 22.37 31.63 -3.42
C ASN A 113 21.29 31.56 -2.34
N GLY A 114 20.17 30.94 -2.67
CA GLY A 114 19.11 30.79 -1.70
C GLY A 114 18.04 29.83 -2.15
N SER A 115 17.30 29.35 -1.18
CA SER A 115 16.09 28.56 -1.38
C SER A 115 14.94 29.20 -0.62
N PHE A 116 13.73 28.98 -1.12
CA PHE A 116 12.50 29.39 -0.45
C PHE A 116 11.44 28.31 -0.60
N SER A 117 10.55 28.25 0.38
CA SER A 117 9.39 27.36 0.38
C SER A 117 8.21 28.07 1.00
N TYR A 118 7.05 28.04 0.34
CA TYR A 118 5.85 28.70 0.81
C TYR A 118 4.60 27.87 0.48
N ARG A 119 3.79 27.58 1.51
CA ARG A 119 2.51 26.88 1.34
C ARG A 119 1.41 27.88 1.01
N VAL A 120 0.74 27.66 -0.11
CA VAL A 120 -0.29 28.53 -0.68
C VAL A 120 -1.61 28.38 0.08
N PRO A 121 -2.09 29.41 0.79
CA PRO A 121 -3.29 29.30 1.64
C PRO A 121 -4.60 29.37 0.86
N ARG A 122 -4.62 29.95 -0.34
CA ARG A 122 -5.81 30.15 -1.19
C ARG A 122 -5.47 30.03 -2.66
N TYR A 123 -6.46 29.70 -3.49
CA TYR A 123 -6.30 29.75 -4.94
C TYR A 123 -6.17 31.22 -5.38
N ASP A 124 -5.01 31.61 -5.92
CA ASP A 124 -4.76 32.98 -6.40
C ASP A 124 -3.55 33.01 -7.36
N THR A 125 -3.24 34.20 -7.90
CA THR A 125 -1.98 34.50 -8.57
C THR A 125 -0.95 34.97 -7.56
N TYR A 126 0.20 34.30 -7.55
CA TYR A 126 1.33 34.62 -6.68
C TYR A 126 2.48 35.18 -7.50
N TYR A 127 3.14 36.20 -6.95
CA TYR A 127 4.24 36.92 -7.56
C TYR A 127 5.53 36.65 -6.79
N LEU A 128 6.58 36.28 -7.51
CA LEU A 128 7.95 36.23 -6.99
C LEU A 128 8.69 37.45 -7.53
N VAL A 129 9.24 38.26 -6.63
CA VAL A 129 9.95 39.49 -6.95
C VAL A 129 11.39 39.38 -6.51
N PHE A 130 12.31 39.49 -7.47
CA PHE A 130 13.76 39.46 -7.30
C PHE A 130 14.27 40.89 -7.25
N VAL A 131 14.89 41.28 -6.13
CA VAL A 131 15.40 42.63 -5.91
C VAL A 131 16.91 42.55 -5.69
N PRO A 132 17.73 43.18 -6.56
CA PRO A 132 19.18 43.21 -6.36
C PRO A 132 19.54 44.18 -5.22
N SER A 133 20.53 43.80 -4.41
CA SER A 133 20.99 44.61 -3.28
C SER A 133 22.09 45.61 -3.66
N SER A 134 22.79 45.38 -4.75
CA SER A 134 23.95 46.15 -5.19
C SER A 134 23.62 47.27 -6.19
N GLY A 135 22.35 47.40 -6.60
CA GLY A 135 21.94 48.40 -7.61
C GLY A 135 22.51 48.16 -9.01
N VAL A 136 23.14 47.00 -9.25
CA VAL A 136 23.62 46.55 -10.56
C VAL A 136 22.80 45.38 -11.07
N ASP A 137 22.72 45.25 -12.39
CA ASP A 137 22.07 44.12 -13.03
C ASP A 137 22.78 42.83 -12.63
N SER A 138 22.00 41.81 -12.27
CA SER A 138 22.50 40.51 -11.81
C SER A 138 21.97 39.39 -12.70
N LYS A 139 22.83 38.49 -13.17
CA LYS A 139 22.38 37.25 -13.82
C LYS A 139 22.11 36.20 -12.77
N VAL A 140 20.93 35.60 -12.80
CA VAL A 140 20.47 34.63 -11.80
C VAL A 140 20.00 33.36 -12.50
N ILE A 141 20.51 32.21 -12.10
CA ILE A 141 19.92 30.91 -12.42
C ILE A 141 18.80 30.68 -11.41
N ILE A 142 17.59 30.43 -11.89
CA ILE A 142 16.42 30.20 -11.05
C ILE A 142 15.69 28.93 -11.50
N SER A 143 15.21 28.15 -10.55
CA SER A 143 14.18 27.13 -10.75
C SER A 143 13.03 27.35 -9.76
N VAL A 144 11.80 27.16 -10.23
CA VAL A 144 10.60 27.24 -9.40
C VAL A 144 9.72 26.04 -9.68
N ASP A 145 9.45 25.29 -8.64
CA ASP A 145 8.65 24.07 -8.67
C ASP A 145 7.42 24.20 -7.77
N LEU A 146 6.35 23.57 -8.21
CA LEU A 146 5.15 23.38 -7.43
C LEU A 146 5.14 21.97 -6.87
N VAL A 147 5.15 21.87 -5.56
CA VAL A 147 5.11 20.60 -4.83
C VAL A 147 3.70 20.39 -4.31
N GLU A 148 3.09 19.28 -4.73
CA GLU A 148 1.81 18.80 -4.22
C GLU A 148 2.06 17.60 -3.32
N GLU A 149 1.76 17.76 -2.04
CA GLU A 149 1.82 16.70 -1.04
C GLU A 149 0.58 15.83 -1.19
N LYS A 150 0.78 14.57 -1.59
CA LYS A 150 -0.28 13.55 -1.64
C LYS A 150 -0.02 12.51 -0.57
N THR A 151 -0.98 12.37 0.33
CA THR A 151 -1.00 11.29 1.31
C THR A 151 -1.61 10.05 0.65
N SER A 152 -0.85 8.98 0.53
CA SER A 152 -1.31 7.69 0.01
C SER A 152 -1.11 6.60 1.07
N PRO A 153 -1.98 5.58 1.12
CA PRO A 153 -1.77 4.42 1.97
C PRO A 153 -0.42 3.73 1.67
N SER A 154 0.29 3.29 2.70
CA SER A 154 1.44 2.39 2.51
C SER A 154 1.02 1.05 1.93
N ILE A 155 1.97 0.31 1.33
CA ILE A 155 1.74 -1.07 0.90
C ILE A 155 1.26 -1.94 2.08
N ILE A 156 1.80 -1.71 3.28
CA ILE A 156 1.38 -2.41 4.50
C ILE A 156 -0.10 -2.16 4.78
N ALA A 157 -0.56 -0.90 4.72
CA ALA A 157 -1.96 -0.58 4.92
C ALA A 157 -2.87 -1.35 3.93
N LEU A 158 -2.47 -1.42 2.66
CA LEU A 158 -3.25 -2.09 1.62
C LEU A 158 -3.38 -3.61 1.84
N ILE A 159 -2.43 -4.26 2.51
CA ILE A 159 -2.45 -5.71 2.72
C ILE A 159 -3.04 -6.14 4.08
N ILE A 160 -3.26 -5.21 5.02
CA ILE A 160 -3.80 -5.55 6.36
C ILE A 160 -5.19 -6.19 6.26
N GLY A 161 -6.10 -5.60 5.47
CA GLY A 161 -7.45 -6.14 5.27
C GLY A 161 -7.45 -7.57 4.73
N PRO A 162 -6.84 -7.82 3.55
CA PRO A 162 -6.66 -9.16 3.00
C PRO A 162 -5.93 -10.13 3.96
N GLY A 163 -4.93 -9.65 4.69
CA GLY A 163 -4.20 -10.44 5.69
C GLY A 163 -5.09 -10.94 6.82
N PHE A 164 -5.97 -10.08 7.36
CA PHE A 164 -6.95 -10.48 8.36
C PHE A 164 -7.96 -11.49 7.81
N ILE A 165 -8.43 -11.33 6.56
CA ILE A 165 -9.34 -12.29 5.92
C ILE A 165 -8.67 -13.66 5.82
N ALA A 166 -7.45 -13.72 5.30
CA ALA A 166 -6.69 -14.97 5.16
C ALA A 166 -6.46 -15.66 6.51
N LEU A 167 -6.04 -14.90 7.53
CA LEU A 167 -5.84 -15.42 8.88
C LEU A 167 -7.14 -15.96 9.49
N GLY A 168 -8.24 -15.20 9.37
CA GLY A 168 -9.56 -15.61 9.84
C GLY A 168 -10.02 -16.91 9.18
N LEU A 169 -9.86 -17.04 7.86
CA LEU A 169 -10.19 -18.27 7.12
C LEU A 169 -9.36 -19.46 7.60
N ILE A 170 -8.05 -19.31 7.78
CA ILE A 170 -7.18 -20.38 8.28
C ILE A 170 -7.66 -20.86 9.66
N ILE A 171 -7.99 -19.94 10.58
CA ILE A 171 -8.48 -20.27 11.91
C ILE A 171 -9.81 -21.04 11.83
N VAL A 172 -10.77 -20.55 11.03
CA VAL A 172 -12.08 -21.19 10.85
C VAL A 172 -11.93 -22.59 10.22
N LEU A 173 -11.15 -22.72 9.14
CA LEU A 173 -10.95 -23.98 8.42
C LEU A 173 -10.18 -25.03 9.25
N SER A 174 -9.20 -24.61 10.05
CA SER A 174 -8.46 -25.51 10.95
C SER A 174 -9.37 -26.21 11.97
N ARG A 175 -10.54 -25.65 12.25
CA ARG A 175 -11.54 -26.20 13.18
C ARG A 175 -12.62 -27.04 12.51
N ILE A 176 -12.91 -26.82 11.24
CA ILE A 176 -13.91 -27.59 10.47
C ILE A 176 -13.31 -28.91 9.97
N SER A 177 -12.00 -28.97 9.73
CA SER A 177 -11.34 -30.13 9.08
C SER A 177 -11.08 -31.41 9.90
N PRO A 178 -11.14 -31.50 11.25
CA PRO A 178 -10.91 -32.79 11.90
C PRO A 178 -12.03 -33.81 11.60
N ASP A 179 -13.29 -33.37 11.68
CA ASP A 179 -14.44 -34.27 11.72
C ASP A 179 -14.85 -34.81 10.32
N ILE A 180 -14.41 -34.16 9.23
CA ILE A 180 -14.66 -34.60 7.85
C ILE A 180 -13.58 -35.57 7.34
N ILE A 181 -12.34 -35.45 7.84
CA ILE A 181 -11.20 -36.27 7.39
C ILE A 181 -11.16 -37.63 8.11
N GLU A 182 -11.50 -37.67 9.40
CA GLU A 182 -11.49 -38.90 10.21
C GLU A 182 -12.38 -40.05 9.68
N PRO A 183 -13.64 -39.85 9.25
CA PRO A 183 -14.47 -40.97 8.81
C PRO A 183 -13.95 -41.64 7.53
N ARG A 184 -13.28 -40.89 6.64
CA ARG A 184 -12.67 -41.44 5.42
C ARG A 184 -11.41 -42.26 5.74
N MET A 185 -10.61 -41.79 6.71
CA MET A 185 -9.43 -42.51 7.19
C MET A 185 -9.82 -43.80 7.94
N GLN A 186 -10.87 -43.77 8.76
CA GLN A 186 -11.38 -44.96 9.44
C GLN A 186 -11.98 -45.99 8.46
N LYS A 187 -12.75 -45.55 7.45
CA LYS A 187 -13.30 -46.46 6.43
C LYS A 187 -12.19 -47.17 5.64
N ARG A 188 -11.11 -46.45 5.28
CA ARG A 188 -9.93 -47.04 4.62
C ARG A 188 -9.19 -48.03 5.51
N LYS A 189 -9.01 -47.73 6.80
CA LYS A 189 -8.41 -48.66 7.77
C LYS A 189 -9.22 -49.95 7.91
N LYS A 190 -10.56 -49.85 8.04
CA LYS A 190 -11.45 -51.03 8.10
C LYS A 190 -11.38 -51.89 6.83
N GLN A 191 -11.41 -51.26 5.65
CA GLN A 191 -11.28 -51.99 4.37
C GLN A 191 -9.91 -52.68 4.23
N GLN A 192 -8.83 -52.01 4.61
CA GLN A 192 -7.49 -52.63 4.58
C GLN A 192 -7.38 -53.79 5.57
N GLU A 193 -7.99 -53.69 6.75
CA GLU A 193 -7.99 -54.78 7.72
C GLU A 193 -8.80 -55.99 7.24
N GLU A 194 -9.95 -55.76 6.60
CA GLU A 194 -10.77 -56.80 5.98
C GLU A 194 -10.03 -57.52 4.84
N VAL A 195 -9.37 -56.77 3.95
CA VAL A 195 -8.51 -57.33 2.89
C VAL A 195 -7.40 -58.18 3.50
N ARG A 196 -6.71 -57.69 4.55
CA ARG A 196 -5.65 -58.44 5.23
C ARG A 196 -6.18 -59.74 5.84
N ARG A 197 -7.38 -59.75 6.42
CA ARG A 197 -8.00 -60.98 6.95
C ARG A 197 -8.26 -62.00 5.84
N ILE A 198 -8.86 -61.57 4.73
CA ILE A 198 -9.19 -62.46 3.60
C ILE A 198 -7.93 -63.05 2.99
N VAL A 199 -6.90 -62.23 2.76
CA VAL A 199 -5.62 -62.69 2.20
C VAL A 199 -4.95 -63.69 3.16
N ARG A 200 -4.96 -63.42 4.47
CA ARG A 200 -4.40 -64.35 5.47
C ARG A 200 -5.11 -65.70 5.47
N VAL A 201 -6.44 -65.70 5.37
CA VAL A 201 -7.24 -66.94 5.28
C VAL A 201 -6.90 -67.69 3.99
N ALA A 202 -6.88 -67.01 2.84
CA ALA A 202 -6.52 -67.62 1.56
C ALA A 202 -5.13 -68.30 1.60
N MET A 203 -4.12 -67.60 2.13
CA MET A 203 -2.77 -68.15 2.28
C MET A 203 -2.75 -69.37 3.21
N SER A 204 -3.50 -69.35 4.31
CA SER A 204 -3.59 -70.49 5.23
C SER A 204 -4.24 -71.72 4.62
N LEU A 205 -5.09 -71.53 3.59
CA LEU A 205 -5.74 -72.59 2.84
C LEU A 205 -4.93 -73.03 1.59
N GLY A 206 -3.77 -72.43 1.35
CA GLY A 206 -2.93 -72.72 0.17
C GLY A 206 -3.48 -72.16 -1.14
N ILE A 207 -4.36 -71.16 -1.09
CA ILE A 207 -4.97 -70.54 -2.27
C ILE A 207 -4.03 -69.44 -2.81
N PRO A 208 -3.62 -69.48 -4.09
CA PRO A 208 -2.75 -68.47 -4.67
C PRO A 208 -3.47 -67.12 -4.77
N VAL A 209 -2.84 -66.08 -4.24
CA VAL A 209 -3.41 -64.72 -4.08
C VAL A 209 -2.88 -63.71 -5.10
N GLN A 210 -1.76 -63.98 -5.74
CA GLN A 210 -1.09 -63.03 -6.63
C GLN A 210 -1.85 -62.87 -7.95
N GLY A 211 -2.12 -61.62 -8.34
CA GLY A 211 -2.87 -61.29 -9.57
C GLY A 211 -4.39 -61.44 -9.47
N LYS A 212 -4.94 -61.84 -8.32
CA LYS A 212 -6.38 -61.98 -8.11
C LYS A 212 -6.99 -60.76 -7.43
N THR A 213 -8.22 -60.45 -7.81
CA THR A 213 -9.06 -59.46 -7.13
C THR A 213 -9.59 -60.01 -5.81
N LEU A 214 -10.00 -59.13 -4.88
CA LEU A 214 -10.54 -59.54 -3.58
C LEU A 214 -11.76 -60.47 -3.71
N GLU A 215 -12.60 -60.23 -4.72
CA GLU A 215 -13.79 -61.04 -4.98
C GLU A 215 -13.43 -62.45 -5.47
N GLN A 216 -12.44 -62.56 -6.35
CA GLN A 216 -11.92 -63.86 -6.79
C GLN A 216 -11.36 -64.65 -5.61
N ILE A 217 -10.60 -64.00 -4.72
CA ILE A 217 -10.07 -64.64 -3.52
C ILE A 217 -11.20 -65.11 -2.59
N ARG A 218 -12.26 -64.31 -2.42
CA ARG A 218 -13.45 -64.70 -1.62
C ARG A 218 -14.17 -65.90 -2.20
N ASN A 219 -14.35 -65.93 -3.51
CA ASN A 219 -15.02 -67.04 -4.19
C ASN A 219 -14.20 -68.32 -4.11
N ASP A 220 -12.88 -68.24 -4.31
CA ASP A 220 -11.98 -69.39 -4.16
C ASP A 220 -12.00 -69.96 -2.73
N ILE A 221 -12.02 -69.09 -1.71
CA ILE A 221 -12.16 -69.53 -0.31
C ILE A 221 -13.50 -70.25 -0.10
N ARG A 222 -14.60 -69.71 -0.64
CA ARG A 222 -15.94 -70.32 -0.51
C ARG A 222 -15.98 -71.68 -1.18
N GLU A 223 -15.53 -71.79 -2.43
CA GLU A 223 -15.49 -73.04 -3.18
C GLU A 223 -14.63 -74.11 -2.49
N TYR A 224 -13.47 -73.70 -1.94
CA TYR A 224 -12.60 -74.59 -1.17
C TYR A 224 -13.29 -75.15 0.08
N LEU A 225 -14.04 -74.31 0.80
CA LEU A 225 -14.75 -74.71 2.02
C LEU A 225 -15.97 -75.61 1.72
N GLU A 226 -16.70 -75.34 0.63
CA GLU A 226 -17.82 -76.17 0.15
C GLU A 226 -17.33 -77.54 -0.32
N LYS A 227 -16.23 -77.59 -1.08
CA LYS A 227 -15.66 -78.85 -1.58
C LYS A 227 -15.10 -79.76 -0.49
N LYS A 228 -14.69 -79.19 0.66
CA LYS A 228 -14.20 -79.95 1.82
C LYS A 228 -15.28 -80.32 2.84
N GLU A 229 -16.55 -80.02 2.57
CA GLU A 229 -17.68 -80.21 3.51
C GLU A 229 -17.48 -79.55 4.90
N ILE A 230 -16.68 -78.48 4.98
CA ILE A 230 -16.39 -77.79 6.26
C ILE A 230 -17.54 -76.86 6.66
N ILE A 231 -18.38 -76.46 5.71
CA ILE A 231 -19.57 -75.64 5.92
C ILE A 231 -20.75 -76.35 5.23
N LYS A 232 -21.67 -76.90 6.01
CA LYS A 232 -23.04 -77.23 5.59
C LYS A 232 -23.99 -76.23 6.25
#